data_AF-A0A7H0GRD7-F1
#
_entry.id   AF-A0A7H0GRD7-F1
#
_cell.length_a   1.000
_cell.length_b   1.000
_cell.length_c   1.000
_cell.angle_alpha   90.00
_cell.angle_beta   90.00
_cell.angle_gamma   90.00
#
_symmetry.space_group_name_H-M   'P 1'
#
loop_
_entity.id
_entity.type
_entity.pdbx_description
1 polymer ?
#
loop_
_entity_poly.entity_id
_entity_poly.type
_entity_poly.pdbx_seq_one_letter_code
_entity_poly.pdbx_strand_id
1 'polypeptide(L)'
;MADTPRPAPVSFPEFQTVSTEAWQERIRRDLKGADPAALLWHTSEGFDVQPFYHKEALETLGDLPSPLLPEPAAPDRAWRNVPVVRVAPQNSGHDAVDQARISLDRGADGVHFIFTDDASTFDVDYLHSFLPLETTFIGYSVPHHPSSLLGRLLAASNELGAFY
;
A
#
# COMPACT_ATOMS: atom_id res chain seq x y z
N MET A 1 26.97 1.85 4.96
CA MET A 1 27.10 1.17 6.28
C MET A 1 26.78 2.18 7.36
N ALA A 2 25.62 2.06 8.00
CA ALA A 2 25.31 2.75 9.23
C ALA A 2 24.82 1.69 10.22
N ASP A 3 25.75 1.18 11.03
CA ASP A 3 25.43 0.37 12.19
C ASP A 3 24.85 1.30 13.26
N THR A 4 23.55 1.58 13.18
CA THR A 4 22.85 2.21 14.30
C THR A 4 22.74 1.15 15.39
N PRO A 5 23.40 1.32 16.56
CA PRO A 5 23.29 0.35 17.64
C PRO A 5 21.83 0.26 18.07
N ARG A 6 21.28 -0.95 18.11
CA ARG A 6 19.93 -1.17 18.63
C ARG A 6 19.87 -0.63 20.06
N PRO A 7 18.91 0.25 20.40
CA PRO A 7 18.78 0.72 21.77
C PRO A 7 18.56 -0.47 22.69
N ALA A 8 19.35 -0.57 23.76
CA ALA A 8 19.13 -1.56 24.80
C ALA A 8 17.69 -1.37 25.34
N PRO A 9 16.92 -2.46 25.53
CA PRO A 9 15.56 -2.34 26.04
C PRO A 9 15.60 -1.65 27.40
N VAL A 10 14.93 -0.50 27.50
CA VAL A 10 14.76 0.20 28.77
C VAL A 10 13.79 -0.65 29.59
N SER A 11 14.32 -1.32 30.61
CA SER A 11 13.53 -2.02 31.61
C SER A 11 13.35 -1.07 32.80
N PHE A 12 12.11 -0.95 33.28
CA PHE A 12 11.79 -0.19 34.49
C PHE A 12 11.35 -1.13 35.61
N PRO A 13 12.26 -1.92 36.20
CA PRO A 13 11.94 -2.89 37.24
C PRO A 13 11.36 -2.26 38.52
N GLU A 14 11.61 -0.97 38.76
CA GLU A 14 11.06 -0.20 39.86
C GLU A 14 9.55 0.10 39.73
N PHE A 15 8.99 -0.01 38.53
CA PHE A 15 7.56 0.19 38.30
C PHE A 15 6.85 -1.15 38.18
N GLN A 16 5.90 -1.40 39.09
CA GLN A 16 5.02 -2.55 38.98
C GLN A 16 4.15 -2.43 37.73
N THR A 17 3.86 -3.57 37.10
CA THR A 17 2.92 -3.64 35.98
C THR A 17 1.53 -3.20 36.44
N VAL A 18 0.93 -2.27 35.71
CA VAL A 18 -0.43 -1.78 35.98
C VAL A 18 -1.41 -2.71 35.26
N SER A 19 -2.40 -3.25 35.99
CA SER A 19 -3.48 -4.04 35.40
C SER A 19 -4.47 -3.17 34.64
N THR A 20 -5.23 -3.77 33.73
CA THR A 20 -6.30 -3.08 33.00
C THR A 20 -7.30 -2.40 33.95
N GLU A 21 -7.68 -3.07 35.04
CA GLU A 21 -8.62 -2.54 36.04
C GLU A 21 -8.04 -1.35 36.78
N ALA A 22 -6.78 -1.44 37.25
CA ALA A 22 -6.11 -0.35 37.93
C ALA A 22 -5.99 0.90 37.04
N TRP A 23 -5.78 0.69 35.73
CA TRP A 23 -5.77 1.76 34.74
C TRP A 23 -7.16 2.35 34.48
N GLN A 24 -8.19 1.52 34.38
CA GLN A 24 -9.59 1.96 34.27
C GLN A 24 -10.04 2.79 35.47
N GLU A 25 -9.67 2.39 36.69
CA GLU A 25 -9.97 3.16 37.90
C GLU A 25 -9.29 4.53 37.89
N ARG A 26 -8.04 4.57 37.41
CA ARG A 26 -7.33 5.83 37.24
C ARG A 26 -8.05 6.74 36.26
N ILE A 27 -8.47 6.21 35.11
CA ILE A 27 -9.23 6.96 34.11
C ILE A 27 -10.55 7.46 34.70
N ARG A 28 -11.32 6.61 35.39
CA ARG A 28 -12.59 7.02 36.00
C ARG A 28 -12.42 8.16 36.99
N ARG A 29 -11.38 8.11 37.81
CA ARG A 29 -11.05 9.19 38.75
C ARG A 29 -10.70 10.47 38.02
N ASP A 30 -9.90 10.39 36.96
CA ASP A 30 -9.46 11.54 36.18
C ASP A 30 -10.65 12.13 35.36
N LEU A 31 -11.63 11.30 34.99
CA LEU A 31 -12.93 11.69 34.43
C LEU A 31 -13.95 12.16 35.48
N LYS A 32 -13.52 12.43 36.73
CA LYS A 32 -14.37 12.88 37.84
C LYS A 32 -15.57 11.96 38.13
N GLY A 33 -15.38 10.65 37.94
CA GLY A 33 -16.41 9.64 38.14
C GLY A 33 -17.29 9.37 36.92
N ALA A 34 -17.09 10.06 35.80
CA ALA A 34 -17.78 9.72 34.55
C ALA A 34 -17.32 8.36 34.02
N ASP A 35 -18.23 7.65 33.35
CA ASP A 35 -17.98 6.32 32.83
C ASP A 35 -16.92 6.37 31.71
N PRO A 36 -15.79 5.62 31.84
CA PRO A 36 -14.81 5.48 30.77
C PRO A 36 -15.38 4.99 29.44
N ALA A 37 -16.54 4.31 29.45
CA ALA A 37 -17.24 3.91 28.22
C ALA A 37 -17.60 5.11 27.32
N ALA A 38 -17.71 6.33 27.87
CA ALA A 38 -17.90 7.55 27.09
C ALA A 38 -16.72 7.89 26.16
N LEU A 39 -15.55 7.27 26.36
CA LEU A 39 -14.37 7.44 25.52
C LEU A 39 -14.30 6.44 24.35
N LEU A 40 -15.29 5.54 24.25
CA LEU A 40 -15.34 4.53 23.21
C LEU A 40 -15.62 5.19 21.85
N TRP A 41 -14.79 4.90 20.85
CA TRP A 41 -15.03 5.38 19.49
C TRP A 41 -15.75 4.31 18.67
N HIS A 42 -17.03 4.57 18.40
CA HIS A 42 -17.84 3.79 17.47
C HIS A 42 -17.48 4.15 16.03
N THR A 43 -16.92 3.21 15.28
CA THR A 43 -16.55 3.42 13.88
C THR A 43 -17.75 3.25 12.96
N SER A 44 -17.72 3.86 11.77
CA SER A 44 -18.74 3.66 10.74
C SER A 44 -18.77 2.23 10.20
N GLU A 45 -17.69 1.50 10.40
CA GLU A 45 -17.47 0.13 9.96
C GLU A 45 -18.06 -0.91 10.93
N GLY A 46 -18.64 -0.47 12.05
CA GLY A 46 -19.40 -1.32 12.96
C GLY A 46 -18.55 -2.03 14.03
N PHE A 47 -17.38 -1.49 14.37
CA PHE A 47 -16.58 -1.96 15.49
C PHE A 47 -16.16 -0.81 16.42
N ASP A 48 -15.84 -1.14 17.65
CA ASP A 48 -15.51 -0.15 18.67
C ASP A 48 -14.00 -0.09 18.90
N VAL A 49 -13.45 1.13 18.89
CA VAL A 49 -12.05 1.38 19.24
C VAL A 49 -11.98 1.81 20.70
N GLN A 50 -11.29 1.00 21.51
CA GLN A 50 -11.05 1.28 22.91
C GLN A 50 -10.01 2.41 23.04
N PRO A 51 -10.13 3.28 24.05
CA PRO A 51 -9.20 4.39 24.26
C PRO A 51 -7.77 3.93 24.63
N PHE A 52 -7.60 2.69 25.06
CA PHE A 52 -6.32 2.05 25.33
C PHE A 52 -6.47 0.52 25.23
N TYR A 53 -5.34 -0.17 25.08
CA TYR A 53 -5.27 -1.63 25.06
C TYR A 53 -4.11 -2.08 25.96
N HIS A 54 -4.32 -3.17 26.69
CA HIS A 54 -3.26 -3.87 27.42
C HIS A 54 -2.99 -5.23 26.78
N LYS A 55 -1.97 -5.94 27.29
CA LYS A 55 -1.54 -7.23 26.76
C LYS A 55 -2.68 -8.25 26.76
N GLU A 56 -3.54 -8.22 27.78
CA GLU A 56 -4.69 -9.11 27.94
C GLU A 56 -5.71 -8.93 26.80
N ALA A 57 -5.77 -7.76 26.16
CA ALA A 57 -6.64 -7.56 25.00
C ALA A 57 -6.26 -8.47 23.82
N LEU A 58 -4.97 -8.82 23.69
CA LEU A 58 -4.50 -9.75 22.65
C LEU A 58 -5.01 -11.17 22.87
N GLU A 59 -5.28 -11.57 24.11
CA GLU A 59 -5.83 -12.90 24.43
C GLU A 59 -7.22 -13.11 23.83
N THR A 60 -7.96 -12.01 23.61
CA THR A 60 -9.29 -12.03 23.00
C THR A 60 -9.27 -12.11 21.47
N LEU A 61 -8.13 -11.84 20.83
CA LEU A 61 -7.98 -11.82 19.37
C LEU A 61 -7.82 -13.22 18.75
N GLY A 62 -7.72 -14.27 19.57
CA GLY A 62 -7.47 -15.63 19.11
C GLY A 62 -6.09 -15.78 18.44
N ASP A 63 -5.94 -16.80 17.60
CA ASP A 63 -4.76 -16.94 16.76
C ASP A 63 -4.70 -15.77 15.77
N LEU A 64 -3.63 -14.97 15.85
CA LEU A 64 -3.37 -13.95 14.84
C LEU A 64 -3.30 -14.65 13.47
N PRO A 65 -3.92 -14.09 12.42
CA PRO A 65 -3.70 -14.61 11.08
C PRO A 65 -2.19 -14.61 10.81
N SER A 66 -1.70 -15.70 10.20
CA SER A 66 -0.31 -15.85 9.74
C SER A 66 0.17 -14.51 9.18
N PRO A 67 1.33 -14.00 9.63
CA PRO A 67 1.56 -12.56 9.72
C PRO A 67 1.19 -11.85 8.41
N LEU A 68 0.26 -10.89 8.50
CA LEU A 68 -0.13 -10.02 7.38
C LEU A 68 1.04 -9.13 6.93
N LEU A 69 2.08 -9.03 7.76
CA LEU A 69 3.37 -8.51 7.39
C LEU A 69 4.22 -9.68 6.89
N PRO A 70 4.79 -9.61 5.67
CA PRO A 70 5.80 -10.58 5.31
C PRO A 70 6.90 -10.58 6.37
N GLU A 71 7.45 -11.77 6.65
CA GLU A 71 8.67 -12.01 7.43
C GLU A 71 9.66 -10.83 7.42
N PRO A 72 10.43 -10.57 8.51
CA PRO A 72 11.32 -9.42 8.66
C PRO A 72 11.96 -9.10 7.32
N ALA A 73 11.50 -7.99 6.73
CA ALA A 73 11.63 -7.72 5.32
C ALA A 73 13.08 -7.99 4.87
N ALA A 74 13.24 -8.81 3.81
CA ALA A 74 14.51 -8.89 3.10
C ALA A 74 15.06 -7.45 2.92
N PRO A 75 16.37 -7.23 3.08
CA PRO A 75 16.98 -5.92 3.31
C PRO A 75 16.73 -4.84 2.22
N ASP A 76 16.05 -5.21 1.13
CA ASP A 76 15.86 -4.40 -0.06
C ASP A 76 14.37 -4.20 -0.45
N ARG A 77 13.44 -4.35 0.51
CA ARG A 77 12.02 -4.02 0.28
C ARG A 77 11.73 -2.56 0.60
N ALA A 78 12.14 -1.66 -0.29
CA ALA A 78 11.67 -0.27 -0.28
C ALA A 78 10.28 -0.16 -0.93
N TRP A 79 9.46 0.77 -0.43
CA TRP A 79 8.24 1.18 -1.14
C TRP A 79 8.61 1.75 -2.50
N ARG A 80 7.85 1.38 -3.54
CA ARG A 80 8.01 1.95 -4.89
C ARG A 80 7.13 3.19 -5.04
N ASN A 81 7.69 4.27 -5.54
CA ASN A 81 6.96 5.45 -5.98
C ASN A 81 6.32 5.18 -7.35
N VAL A 82 5.04 4.78 -7.35
CA VAL A 82 4.28 4.44 -8.56
C VAL A 82 3.09 5.40 -8.71
N PRO A 83 3.24 6.54 -9.39
CA PRO A 83 2.13 7.44 -9.69
C PRO A 83 1.09 6.77 -10.59
N VAL A 84 -0.16 7.17 -10.37
CA VAL A 84 -1.30 6.78 -11.19
C VAL A 84 -1.45 7.76 -12.35
N VAL A 85 -1.55 7.24 -13.57
CA VAL A 85 -1.90 8.00 -14.76
C VAL A 85 -3.25 7.50 -15.29
N ARG A 86 -4.21 8.41 -15.47
CA ARG A 86 -5.52 8.06 -16.02
C ARG A 86 -5.47 8.10 -17.54
N VAL A 87 -5.96 7.04 -18.18
CA VAL A 87 -6.06 6.94 -19.63
C VAL A 87 -7.46 7.33 -20.04
N ALA A 88 -7.58 8.48 -20.69
CA ALA A 88 -8.82 8.92 -21.32
C ALA A 88 -8.98 8.25 -22.71
N PRO A 89 -10.21 8.07 -23.21
CA PRO A 89 -10.46 7.42 -24.50
C PRO A 89 -10.10 8.31 -25.72
N GLN A 90 -9.34 9.38 -25.52
CA GLN A 90 -8.89 10.29 -26.57
C GLN A 90 -7.43 10.02 -26.92
N ASN A 91 -7.05 10.42 -28.14
CA ASN A 91 -5.67 10.39 -28.63
C ASN A 91 -4.96 9.04 -28.42
N SER A 92 -5.71 7.93 -28.46
CA SER A 92 -5.21 6.57 -28.24
C SER A 92 -4.35 6.40 -26.97
N GLY A 93 -4.58 7.24 -25.95
CA GLY A 93 -3.81 7.23 -24.71
C GLY A 93 -2.39 7.81 -24.80
N HIS A 94 -1.99 8.45 -25.90
CA HIS A 94 -0.64 9.04 -26.06
C HIS A 94 -0.32 10.07 -24.97
N ASP A 95 -1.27 10.94 -24.63
CA ASP A 95 -1.10 11.93 -23.55
C ASP A 95 -0.78 11.25 -22.20
N ALA A 96 -1.37 10.08 -21.96
CA ALA A 96 -1.10 9.28 -20.76
C ALA A 96 0.31 8.65 -20.82
N VAL A 97 0.73 8.17 -21.98
CA VAL A 97 2.11 7.65 -22.18
C VAL A 97 3.14 8.76 -21.98
N ASP A 98 2.91 9.96 -22.51
CA ASP A 98 3.79 11.10 -22.32
C ASP A 98 3.88 11.52 -20.85
N GLN A 99 2.75 11.55 -20.15
CA GLN A 99 2.72 11.83 -18.71
C GLN A 99 3.44 10.74 -17.90
N ALA A 100 3.33 9.48 -18.31
CA ALA A 100 4.04 8.36 -17.70
C ALA A 100 5.56 8.52 -17.86
N ARG A 101 6.02 8.84 -19.08
CA ARG A 101 7.43 9.12 -19.37
C ARG A 101 7.97 10.25 -18.51
N ILE A 102 7.26 11.39 -18.45
CA ILE A 102 7.65 12.53 -17.61
C ILE A 102 7.74 12.14 -16.13
N SER A 103 6.87 11.25 -15.66
CA SER A 103 6.89 10.77 -14.27
C SER A 103 8.14 9.94 -13.99
N LEU A 104 8.50 9.05 -14.90
CA LEU A 104 9.73 8.26 -14.81
C LEU A 104 10.98 9.14 -14.86
N ASP A 105 11.03 10.11 -15.78
CA ASP A 105 12.12 11.08 -15.90
C ASP A 105 12.32 11.92 -14.62
N ARG A 106 11.27 12.01 -13.78
CA ARG A 106 11.28 12.73 -12.49
C ARG A 106 11.51 11.82 -11.28
N GLY A 107 11.89 10.56 -11.50
CA GLY A 107 12.27 9.63 -10.43
C GLY A 107 11.14 8.77 -9.87
N ALA A 108 10.07 8.54 -10.65
CA ALA A 108 9.13 7.47 -10.34
C ALA A 108 9.76 6.09 -10.62
N ASP A 109 9.49 5.11 -9.77
CA ASP A 109 9.98 3.73 -9.90
C ASP A 109 9.13 2.90 -10.88
N GLY A 110 7.99 3.44 -11.29
CA GLY A 110 7.01 2.81 -12.17
C GLY A 110 5.83 3.71 -12.45
N VAL A 111 4.86 3.23 -13.23
CA VAL A 111 3.61 3.94 -13.51
C VAL A 111 2.45 2.96 -13.46
N HIS A 112 1.30 3.39 -12.93
CA HIS A 112 0.06 2.62 -12.98
C HIS A 112 -0.98 3.31 -13.85
N PHE A 113 -1.33 2.72 -14.99
CA PHE A 113 -2.37 3.20 -15.87
C PHE A 113 -3.75 2.78 -15.37
N ILE A 114 -4.67 3.73 -15.18
CA ILE A 114 -6.08 3.45 -14.90
C ILE A 114 -6.91 3.88 -16.11
N PHE A 115 -7.52 2.92 -16.77
CA PHE A 115 -8.44 3.19 -17.87
C PHE A 115 -9.81 3.56 -17.33
N THR A 116 -10.41 4.60 -17.88
CA THR A 116 -11.79 4.99 -17.54
C THR A 116 -12.84 4.25 -18.37
N ASP A 117 -12.41 3.58 -19.44
CA ASP A 117 -13.26 2.83 -20.38
C ASP A 117 -12.44 1.67 -20.99
N ASP A 118 -12.92 1.07 -22.07
CA ASP A 118 -12.24 0.03 -22.82
C ASP A 118 -10.88 0.48 -23.38
N ALA A 119 -9.90 -0.43 -23.33
CA ALA A 119 -8.53 -0.15 -23.74
C ALA A 119 -8.26 -0.46 -25.22
N SER A 120 -9.25 -0.85 -26.04
CA SER A 120 -9.04 -1.31 -27.43
C SER A 120 -8.30 -0.31 -28.30
N THR A 121 -8.53 0.99 -28.11
CA THR A 121 -7.90 2.06 -28.89
C THR A 121 -6.52 2.50 -28.35
N PHE A 122 -6.10 1.96 -27.21
CA PHE A 122 -4.83 2.29 -26.58
C PHE A 122 -3.66 1.83 -27.45
N ASP A 123 -2.78 2.76 -27.80
CA ASP A 123 -1.66 2.50 -28.69
C ASP A 123 -0.48 1.85 -27.92
N VAL A 124 -0.37 0.53 -28.05
CA VAL A 124 0.66 -0.28 -27.40
C VAL A 124 2.03 -0.07 -28.05
N ASP A 125 2.07 0.21 -29.34
CA ASP A 125 3.34 0.42 -30.06
C ASP A 125 3.96 1.76 -29.66
N TYR A 126 3.11 2.79 -29.50
CA TYR A 126 3.52 4.07 -28.93
C TYR A 126 4.00 3.90 -27.49
N LEU A 127 3.26 3.18 -26.64
CA LEU A 127 3.71 2.87 -25.27
C LEU A 127 5.12 2.26 -25.26
N HIS A 128 5.36 1.24 -26.09
CA HIS A 128 6.64 0.55 -26.16
C HIS A 128 7.76 1.44 -26.71
N SER A 129 7.46 2.33 -27.65
CA SER A 129 8.45 3.24 -28.25
C SER A 129 8.96 4.29 -27.26
N PHE A 130 8.14 4.66 -26.25
CA PHE A 130 8.42 5.79 -25.37
C PHE A 130 8.68 5.42 -23.91
N LEU A 131 8.34 4.20 -23.45
CA LEU A 131 8.62 3.74 -22.09
C LEU A 131 9.57 2.54 -22.04
N PRO A 132 10.48 2.48 -21.05
CA PRO A 132 11.38 1.34 -20.86
C PRO A 132 10.69 0.15 -20.18
N LEU A 133 9.82 -0.54 -20.91
CA LEU A 133 8.93 -1.59 -20.38
C LEU A 133 9.66 -2.81 -19.77
N GLU A 134 10.89 -3.10 -20.19
CA GLU A 134 11.68 -4.23 -19.69
C GLU A 134 12.19 -4.02 -18.26
N THR A 135 12.46 -2.77 -17.89
CA THR A 135 13.16 -2.43 -16.64
C THR A 135 12.28 -1.69 -15.64
N THR A 136 11.07 -1.32 -16.03
CA THR A 136 10.18 -0.47 -15.24
C THR A 136 8.92 -1.20 -14.85
N PHE A 137 8.48 -1.01 -13.61
CA PHE A 137 7.18 -1.53 -13.19
C PHE A 137 6.05 -0.74 -13.87
N ILE A 138 5.25 -1.42 -14.69
CA ILE A 138 4.05 -0.85 -15.30
C ILE A 138 2.82 -1.63 -14.85
N GLY A 139 1.92 -0.96 -14.15
CA GLY A 139 0.64 -1.51 -13.71
C GLY A 139 -0.51 -1.04 -14.59
N TYR A 140 -1.55 -1.88 -14.72
CA TYR A 140 -2.76 -1.54 -15.48
C TYR A 140 -4.01 -1.91 -14.67
N SER A 141 -4.96 -0.99 -14.55
CA SER A 141 -6.33 -1.27 -14.14
C SER A 141 -7.26 -1.01 -15.31
N VAL A 142 -7.81 -2.07 -15.87
CA VAL A 142 -8.66 -2.04 -17.05
C VAL A 142 -10.06 -2.51 -16.67
N PRO A 143 -11.10 -1.67 -16.78
CA PRO A 143 -12.46 -2.03 -16.36
C PRO A 143 -13.13 -3.03 -17.31
N HIS A 144 -12.73 -3.03 -18.60
CA HIS A 144 -13.35 -3.84 -19.65
C HIS A 144 -12.30 -4.58 -20.48
N HIS A 145 -12.62 -5.81 -20.87
CA HIS A 145 -11.81 -6.64 -21.76
C HIS A 145 -10.29 -6.68 -21.46
N PRO A 146 -9.84 -6.88 -20.20
CA PRO A 146 -8.42 -6.81 -19.82
C PRO A 146 -7.53 -7.79 -20.60
N SER A 147 -8.05 -8.96 -20.94
CA SER A 147 -7.31 -9.97 -21.72
C SER A 147 -6.96 -9.48 -23.14
N SER A 148 -7.75 -8.57 -23.72
CA SER A 148 -7.47 -7.99 -25.04
C SER A 148 -6.24 -7.08 -25.00
N LEU A 149 -6.16 -6.21 -23.98
CA LEU A 149 -4.96 -5.38 -23.76
C LEU A 149 -3.74 -6.26 -23.48
N LEU A 150 -3.86 -7.26 -22.61
CA LEU A 150 -2.77 -8.19 -22.31
C LEU A 150 -2.26 -8.90 -23.57
N GLY A 151 -3.17 -9.40 -24.42
CA GLY A 151 -2.80 -10.05 -25.69
C GLY A 151 -2.01 -9.13 -26.61
N ARG A 152 -2.42 -7.85 -26.74
CA ARG A 152 -1.70 -6.85 -27.53
C ARG A 152 -0.33 -6.48 -26.95
N LEU A 153 -0.23 -6.34 -25.62
CA LEU A 153 1.04 -6.11 -24.93
C LEU A 153 2.03 -7.26 -25.15
N LEU A 154 1.56 -8.52 -25.08
CA LEU A 154 2.40 -9.69 -25.34
C LEU A 154 2.82 -9.80 -26.81
N ALA A 155 1.92 -9.50 -27.74
CA ALA A 155 2.24 -9.49 -29.18
C ALA A 155 3.35 -8.48 -29.49
N ALA A 156 3.21 -7.24 -29.01
CA ALA A 156 4.21 -6.19 -29.20
C ALA A 156 5.57 -6.57 -28.59
N SER A 157 5.59 -7.23 -27.43
CA SER A 157 6.84 -7.72 -26.80
C SER A 157 7.53 -8.82 -27.64
N ASN A 158 6.78 -9.74 -28.23
CA ASN A 158 7.33 -10.83 -29.05
C ASN A 158 7.92 -10.33 -30.38
N GLU A 159 7.31 -9.32 -31.00
CA GLU A 159 7.81 -8.73 -32.25
C GLU A 159 9.15 -8.01 -32.07
N LEU A 160 9.42 -7.50 -30.86
CA LEU A 160 10.64 -6.76 -30.55
C LEU A 160 11.75 -7.68 -30.00
N GLY A 161 11.40 -8.79 -29.34
CA GLY A 161 12.33 -9.85 -28.94
C GLY A 161 12.90 -10.68 -30.10
N ALA A 162 12.35 -10.56 -31.31
CA ALA A 162 12.83 -11.27 -32.51
C ALA A 162 14.02 -10.58 -33.23
N PHE A 163 14.49 -9.44 -32.71
CA PHE A 163 15.62 -8.67 -33.27
C PHE A 163 16.95 -8.87 -32.52
N TYR A 164 17.05 -9.85 -31.61
CA TYR A 164 18.30 -10.25 -30.95
C TYR A 164 18.75 -11.66 -31.36
#